data_AF-A0A9E4RPR1-F1
#
_entry.id   AF-A0A9E4RPR1-F1
#
_cell.length_a   1.000
_cell.length_b   1.000
_cell.length_c   1.000
_cell.angle_alpha   90.00
_cell.angle_beta   90.00
_cell.angle_gamma   90.00
#
_symmetry.space_group_name_H-M   'P 1'
#
loop_
_entity.id
_entity.type
_entity.pdbx_description
1 polymer ?
#
loop_
_entity_poly.entity_id
_entity_poly.type
_entity_poly.pdbx_seq_one_letter_code
_entity_poly.pdbx_strand_id
1 'polypeptide(L)'
;YTLDGKPIQMLGRHGVHSDTGCENPGDLVPRAAGPFNYPAELVPAPSGDLYVADGYRNSRIHRFSADGQLKKSWGEPGKSGPNEFHLPHSLLIDGDHVVVCDRENHRIQVFDLDGKFIEIWDDINRPMDISMDTDGNYLVSEGQRDGGSARISILDKKGGVLSRFECRGSGHGSWIDSRGDIYLAGVPDAIDKYVRKG
;
A
#
# COMPACT_ATOMS: atom_id res chain seq x y z
N TYR A 1 -1.08 -18.95 -14.66
CA TYR A 1 -0.14 -18.81 -15.79
C TYR A 1 -0.19 -20.10 -16.60
N THR A 2 0.08 -20.05 -17.90
CA THR A 2 0.44 -21.24 -18.66
C THR A 2 1.88 -21.61 -18.34
N LEU A 3 2.30 -22.88 -18.41
CA LEU A 3 3.66 -23.28 -18.02
C LEU A 3 4.78 -22.61 -18.84
N ASP A 4 4.45 -22.01 -19.99
CA ASP A 4 5.34 -21.16 -20.81
C ASP A 4 5.33 -19.67 -20.40
N GLY A 5 4.77 -19.34 -19.23
CA GLY A 5 4.87 -18.02 -18.61
C GLY A 5 3.91 -16.96 -19.14
N LYS A 6 2.90 -17.34 -19.93
CA LYS A 6 1.92 -16.35 -20.45
C LYS A 6 0.85 -16.03 -19.40
N PRO A 7 0.47 -14.75 -19.26
CA PRO A 7 -0.67 -14.38 -18.45
C PRO A 7 -1.93 -15.00 -19.04
N ILE A 8 -2.75 -15.61 -18.18
CA ILE A 8 -4.07 -16.16 -18.55
C ILE A 8 -5.14 -15.06 -18.60
N GLN A 9 -4.88 -13.95 -17.91
CA GLN A 9 -5.75 -12.79 -17.81
C GLN A 9 -4.90 -11.56 -17.55
N MET A 10 -5.37 -10.42 -18.04
CA MET A 10 -4.82 -9.11 -17.75
C MET A 10 -5.92 -8.25 -17.13
N LEU A 11 -5.61 -7.60 -16.00
CA LEU A 11 -6.39 -6.47 -15.52
C LEU A 11 -5.86 -5.23 -16.24
N GLY A 12 -6.72 -4.49 -16.95
CA GLY A 12 -6.28 -3.40 -17.83
C GLY A 12 -5.81 -3.89 -19.20
N ARG A 13 -4.94 -3.12 -19.87
CA ARG A 13 -4.45 -3.39 -21.23
C ARG A 13 -2.99 -2.95 -21.38
N HIS A 14 -2.14 -3.77 -22.00
CA HIS A 14 -0.75 -3.40 -22.29
C HIS A 14 -0.67 -2.13 -23.17
N GLY A 15 0.23 -1.22 -22.80
CA GLY A 15 0.48 0.02 -23.53
C GLY A 15 -0.63 1.06 -23.44
N VAL A 16 -1.73 0.78 -22.73
CA VAL A 16 -2.83 1.72 -22.51
C VAL A 16 -2.92 2.02 -21.02
N HIS A 17 -2.80 3.29 -20.68
CA HIS A 17 -2.98 3.76 -19.31
C HIS A 17 -4.07 4.82 -19.25
N SER A 18 -4.57 5.05 -18.05
CA SER A 18 -5.54 6.09 -17.75
C SER A 18 -4.94 7.47 -18.00
N ASP A 19 -5.73 8.39 -18.53
CA ASP A 19 -5.31 9.78 -18.73
C ASP A 19 -5.48 10.59 -17.43
N THR A 20 -4.50 10.45 -16.55
CA THR A 20 -4.41 11.24 -15.30
C THR A 20 -3.75 12.60 -15.51
N GLY A 21 -3.17 12.84 -16.69
CA GLY A 21 -2.31 13.99 -16.97
C GLY A 21 -0.95 13.95 -16.25
N CYS A 22 -0.57 12.82 -15.65
CA CYS A 22 0.70 12.65 -14.93
C CYS A 22 1.78 12.05 -15.83
N GLU A 23 2.93 12.73 -15.93
CA GLU A 23 4.09 12.29 -16.73
C GLU A 23 5.23 11.72 -15.87
N ASN A 24 5.44 12.23 -14.65
CA ASN A 24 6.50 11.74 -13.77
C ASN A 24 5.92 10.87 -12.63
N PRO A 25 6.41 9.63 -12.45
CA PRO A 25 5.96 8.81 -11.34
C PRO A 25 6.22 9.47 -9.98
N GLY A 26 5.19 9.54 -9.14
CA GLY A 26 5.22 10.08 -7.78
C GLY A 26 4.78 11.54 -7.66
N ASP A 27 4.56 12.25 -8.77
CA ASP A 27 3.95 13.58 -8.74
C ASP A 27 2.46 13.47 -8.36
N LEU A 28 1.96 14.44 -7.59
CA LEU A 28 0.51 14.58 -7.37
C LEU A 28 -0.18 14.80 -8.71
N VAL A 29 -1.09 13.87 -9.06
CA VAL A 29 -1.70 13.88 -10.38
C VAL A 29 -2.75 15.00 -10.52
N PRO A 30 -2.90 15.60 -11.72
CA PRO A 30 -3.92 16.62 -11.96
C PRO A 30 -5.37 16.13 -11.80
N ARG A 31 -5.64 14.86 -12.11
CA ARG A 31 -6.96 14.23 -12.02
C ARG A 31 -6.84 12.71 -11.82
N ALA A 32 -7.78 12.13 -11.09
CA ALA A 32 -7.95 10.69 -11.06
C ALA A 32 -8.55 10.17 -12.37
N ALA A 33 -8.21 8.92 -12.73
CA ALA A 33 -8.83 8.22 -13.85
C ALA A 33 -8.96 6.70 -13.59
N GLY A 34 -9.80 6.01 -14.35
CA GLY A 34 -10.10 4.58 -14.20
C GLY A 34 -9.11 3.67 -14.96
N PRO A 35 -8.90 2.44 -14.48
CA PRO A 35 -7.59 1.77 -14.31
C PRO A 35 -6.80 1.50 -15.61
N PHE A 36 -5.47 1.51 -15.61
CA PHE A 36 -4.52 1.92 -14.55
C PHE A 36 -3.58 3.00 -15.07
N ASN A 37 -2.86 3.71 -14.18
CA ASN A 37 -1.67 4.45 -14.55
C ASN A 37 -0.56 4.26 -13.51
N TYR A 38 0.28 3.27 -13.77
CA TYR A 38 1.37 2.78 -12.89
C TYR A 38 0.86 2.30 -11.51
N PRO A 39 0.20 1.12 -11.47
CA PRO A 39 -0.22 0.53 -10.22
C PRO A 39 0.97 0.05 -9.38
N ALA A 40 0.87 0.22 -8.07
CA ALA A 40 1.94 -0.04 -7.12
C ALA A 40 1.79 -1.40 -6.43
N GLU A 41 0.58 -1.76 -6.02
CA GLU A 41 0.32 -3.03 -5.34
C GLU A 41 -1.06 -3.61 -5.69
N LEU A 42 -1.18 -4.94 -5.66
CA LEU A 42 -2.44 -5.67 -5.70
C LEU A 42 -2.46 -6.69 -4.56
N VAL A 43 -3.54 -6.71 -3.78
CA VAL A 43 -3.79 -7.74 -2.77
C VAL A 43 -5.16 -8.40 -2.96
N PRO A 44 -5.27 -9.72 -2.72
CA PRO A 44 -6.55 -10.40 -2.67
C PRO A 44 -7.23 -10.21 -1.30
N ALA A 45 -8.55 -10.09 -1.30
CA ALA A 45 -9.39 -10.21 -0.12
C ALA A 45 -9.84 -11.68 0.09
N PRO A 46 -10.23 -12.09 1.31
CA PRO A 46 -10.79 -13.42 1.55
C PRO A 46 -12.03 -13.77 0.71
N SER A 47 -12.77 -12.75 0.23
CA SER A 47 -13.90 -12.92 -0.69
C SER A 47 -13.49 -13.32 -2.11
N GLY A 48 -12.20 -13.24 -2.44
CA GLY A 48 -11.65 -13.39 -3.78
C GLY A 48 -11.61 -12.09 -4.58
N ASP A 49 -12.18 -11.01 -4.08
CA ASP A 49 -12.03 -9.69 -4.72
C ASP A 49 -10.57 -9.23 -4.65
N LEU A 50 -10.14 -8.47 -5.65
CA LEU A 50 -8.77 -7.98 -5.78
C LEU A 50 -8.77 -6.46 -5.58
N TYR A 51 -7.92 -5.97 -4.70
CA TYR A 51 -7.77 -4.55 -4.41
C TYR A 51 -6.42 -4.07 -4.92
N VAL A 52 -6.41 -2.93 -5.62
CA VAL A 52 -5.21 -2.41 -6.29
C VAL A 52 -4.96 -0.97 -5.86
N ALA A 53 -3.74 -0.69 -5.39
CA ALA A 53 -3.24 0.66 -5.20
C ALA A 53 -2.69 1.17 -6.55
N ASP A 54 -3.36 2.15 -7.17
CA ASP A 54 -2.91 2.80 -8.41
C ASP A 54 -2.38 4.19 -8.09
N GLY A 55 -1.09 4.27 -7.78
CA GLY A 55 -0.54 5.43 -7.09
C GLY A 55 0.65 6.12 -7.74
N TYR A 56 1.48 5.44 -8.52
CA TYR A 56 2.68 6.10 -9.04
C TYR A 56 2.34 7.15 -10.10
N ARG A 57 1.25 7.00 -10.86
CA ARG A 57 0.74 8.04 -11.77
C ARG A 57 -0.77 8.17 -11.72
N ASN A 58 -1.37 7.83 -10.59
CA ASN A 58 -2.80 7.99 -10.31
C ASN A 58 -3.01 8.22 -8.80
N SER A 59 -4.24 8.47 -8.37
CA SER A 59 -4.60 8.66 -6.96
C SER A 59 -5.79 7.79 -6.59
N ARG A 60 -5.73 6.50 -6.96
CA ARG A 60 -6.91 5.61 -6.92
C ARG A 60 -6.64 4.29 -6.24
N ILE A 61 -7.68 3.81 -5.56
CA ILE A 61 -7.83 2.39 -5.23
C ILE A 61 -8.88 1.80 -6.15
N HIS A 62 -8.62 0.61 -6.68
CA HIS A 62 -9.54 -0.14 -7.50
C HIS A 62 -9.90 -1.47 -6.84
N ARG A 63 -11.18 -1.85 -6.89
CA ARG A 63 -11.66 -3.17 -6.49
C ARG A 63 -12.16 -3.91 -7.72
N PHE A 64 -11.61 -5.09 -7.96
CA PHE A 64 -12.03 -6.03 -8.99
C PHE A 64 -12.65 -7.27 -8.35
N SER A 65 -13.53 -7.97 -9.07
CA SER A 65 -13.89 -9.35 -8.71
C SER A 65 -12.72 -10.31 -8.96
N ALA A 66 -12.86 -11.53 -8.41
CA ALA A 66 -11.97 -12.66 -8.67
C ALA A 66 -11.80 -13.00 -10.18
N ASP A 67 -12.81 -12.67 -11.01
CA ASP A 67 -12.78 -12.84 -12.46
C ASP A 67 -12.24 -11.61 -13.21
N GLY A 68 -11.70 -10.62 -12.49
CA GLY A 68 -11.05 -9.45 -13.06
C GLY A 68 -11.97 -8.36 -13.61
N GLN A 69 -13.27 -8.37 -13.28
CA GLN A 69 -14.16 -7.25 -13.62
C GLN A 69 -14.01 -6.12 -12.61
N LEU A 70 -13.89 -4.88 -13.09
CA LEU A 70 -13.83 -3.71 -12.22
C LEU A 70 -15.19 -3.49 -11.54
N LYS A 71 -15.22 -3.57 -10.20
CA LYS A 71 -16.43 -3.31 -9.40
C LYS A 71 -16.54 -1.84 -9.01
N LYS A 72 -15.45 -1.27 -8.49
CA LYS A 72 -15.45 0.09 -7.94
C LYS A 72 -14.07 0.71 -7.97
N SER A 73 -14.04 2.02 -7.93
CA SER A 73 -12.82 2.79 -7.71
C SER A 73 -13.13 4.02 -6.86
N TRP A 74 -12.21 4.38 -5.98
CA TRP A 74 -12.32 5.56 -5.11
C TRP A 74 -10.94 6.19 -4.90
N GLY A 75 -10.91 7.36 -4.26
CA GLY A 75 -9.73 8.22 -4.20
C GLY A 75 -9.77 9.37 -5.20
N GLU A 76 -9.36 10.56 -4.80
CA GLU A 76 -9.13 11.70 -5.68
C GLU A 76 -7.74 12.31 -5.38
N PRO A 77 -7.12 13.04 -6.31
CA PRO A 77 -5.83 13.67 -6.02
C PRO A 77 -5.97 14.73 -4.94
N GLY A 78 -5.14 14.66 -3.90
CA GLY A 78 -5.09 15.68 -2.86
C GLY A 78 -4.11 15.34 -1.74
N LYS A 79 -4.02 16.25 -0.76
CA LYS A 79 -2.97 16.21 0.28
C LYS A 79 -3.48 16.19 1.71
N SER A 80 -4.74 16.54 1.94
CA SER A 80 -5.22 16.83 3.30
C SER A 80 -6.54 16.14 3.63
N GLY A 81 -7.44 16.00 2.66
CA GLY A 81 -8.78 15.48 2.89
C GLY A 81 -8.86 13.97 3.06
N PRO A 82 -9.95 13.46 3.67
CA PRO A 82 -10.31 12.05 3.58
C PRO A 82 -10.61 11.68 2.13
N ASN A 83 -10.26 10.44 1.73
CA ASN A 83 -10.43 9.95 0.36
C ASN A 83 -9.64 10.76 -0.70
N GLU A 84 -8.74 11.65 -0.28
CA GLU A 84 -7.72 12.22 -1.16
C GLU A 84 -6.44 11.38 -1.07
N PHE A 85 -5.72 11.18 -2.17
CA PHE A 85 -4.43 10.52 -2.17
C PHE A 85 -3.39 11.28 -2.98
N HIS A 86 -2.14 11.25 -2.52
CA HIS A 86 -1.01 11.73 -3.30
C HIS A 86 -0.31 10.55 -3.98
N LEU A 87 0.01 9.50 -3.23
CA LEU A 87 0.61 8.29 -3.79
C LEU A 87 0.16 7.08 -2.93
N PRO A 88 -1.02 6.50 -3.22
CA PRO A 88 -1.42 5.25 -2.58
C PRO A 88 -0.49 4.15 -3.06
N HIS A 89 0.42 3.70 -2.19
CA HIS A 89 1.51 2.81 -2.59
C HIS A 89 1.23 1.36 -2.26
N SER A 90 0.78 1.13 -1.02
CA SER A 90 0.58 -0.21 -0.48
C SER A 90 -0.76 -0.27 0.24
N LEU A 91 -1.36 -1.45 0.33
CA LEU A 91 -2.59 -1.66 1.06
C LEU A 91 -2.73 -3.11 1.53
N LEU A 92 -3.51 -3.31 2.59
CA LEU A 92 -3.96 -4.65 3.00
C LEU A 92 -5.47 -4.69 3.25
N ILE A 93 -5.99 -5.90 3.30
CA ILE A 93 -7.37 -6.20 3.68
C ILE A 93 -7.37 -6.90 5.03
N ASP A 94 -7.98 -6.30 6.04
CA ASP A 94 -8.19 -6.90 7.36
C ASP A 94 -9.68 -6.85 7.72
N GLY A 95 -10.34 -8.02 7.74
CA GLY A 95 -11.77 -8.11 7.98
C GLY A 95 -12.60 -7.32 6.96
N ASP A 96 -13.31 -6.31 7.43
CA ASP A 96 -14.14 -5.38 6.64
C ASP A 96 -13.41 -4.08 6.28
N HIS A 97 -12.10 -3.98 6.53
CA HIS A 97 -11.31 -2.79 6.28
C HIS A 97 -10.31 -2.95 5.12
N VAL A 98 -10.14 -1.85 4.40
CA VAL A 98 -9.04 -1.60 3.46
C VAL A 98 -8.11 -0.58 4.10
N VAL A 99 -6.90 -0.99 4.45
CA VAL A 99 -5.89 -0.12 5.09
C VAL A 99 -4.89 0.29 4.03
N VAL A 100 -4.81 1.59 3.73
CA VAL A 100 -4.07 2.12 2.57
C VAL A 100 -2.93 3.04 3.03
N CYS A 101 -1.71 2.71 2.61
CA CYS A 101 -0.52 3.55 2.76
C CYS A 101 -0.48 4.65 1.69
N ASP A 102 -0.73 5.89 2.10
CA ASP A 102 -0.62 7.08 1.26
C ASP A 102 0.76 7.71 1.45
N ARG A 103 1.73 7.18 0.69
CA ARG A 103 3.17 7.37 0.91
C ARG A 103 3.55 8.85 0.96
N GLU A 104 3.20 9.62 -0.06
CA GLU A 104 3.63 11.02 -0.16
C GLU A 104 2.79 11.99 0.68
N ASN A 105 1.71 11.52 1.30
CA ASN A 105 0.99 12.28 2.31
C ASN A 105 1.35 11.89 3.74
N HIS A 106 2.31 10.96 3.93
CA HIS A 106 2.77 10.54 5.25
C HIS A 106 1.63 10.11 6.17
N ARG A 107 0.74 9.27 5.64
CA ARG A 107 -0.43 8.80 6.37
C ARG A 107 -0.90 7.44 5.92
N ILE A 108 -1.69 6.81 6.77
CA ILE A 108 -2.51 5.66 6.42
C ILE A 108 -3.97 6.11 6.45
N GLN A 109 -4.76 5.63 5.50
CA GLN A 109 -6.21 5.81 5.49
C GLN A 109 -6.91 4.47 5.55
N VAL A 110 -7.95 4.37 6.37
CA VAL A 110 -8.76 3.17 6.52
C VAL A 110 -10.13 3.40 5.87
N PHE A 111 -10.58 2.42 5.09
CA PHE A 111 -11.88 2.43 4.42
C PHE A 111 -12.62 1.13 4.73
N ASP A 112 -13.94 1.12 4.53
CA ASP A 112 -14.66 -0.15 4.40
C ASP A 112 -14.37 -0.83 3.05
N LEU A 113 -14.82 -2.08 2.87
CA LEU A 113 -14.64 -2.84 1.63
C LEU A 113 -15.27 -2.20 0.38
N ASP A 114 -16.20 -1.26 0.57
CA ASP A 114 -16.85 -0.49 -0.50
C ASP A 114 -16.17 0.87 -0.72
N GLY A 115 -15.05 1.17 -0.06
CA GLY A 115 -14.28 2.39 -0.25
C GLY A 115 -14.87 3.61 0.45
N LYS A 116 -15.75 3.42 1.44
CA LYS A 116 -16.18 4.52 2.31
C LYS A 116 -15.10 4.79 3.34
N PHE A 117 -14.69 6.06 3.43
CA PHE A 117 -13.71 6.51 4.40
C PHE A 117 -14.16 6.24 5.86
N ILE A 118 -13.22 5.77 6.68
CA ILE A 118 -13.41 5.52 8.12
C ILE A 118 -12.52 6.47 8.94
N GLU A 119 -11.19 6.41 8.77
CA GLU A 119 -10.24 7.18 9.58
C GLU A 119 -8.87 7.39 8.90
N ILE A 120 -8.05 8.27 9.49
CA ILE A 120 -6.68 8.59 9.06
C ILE A 120 -5.73 8.40 10.26
N TRP A 121 -4.55 7.82 10.00
CA TRP A 121 -3.41 7.81 10.91
C TRP A 121 -2.26 8.61 10.30
N ASP A 122 -1.85 9.71 10.96
CA ASP A 122 -0.95 10.73 10.40
C ASP A 122 0.46 10.77 11.04
N ASP A 123 0.70 10.02 12.12
CA ASP A 123 2.05 9.79 12.68
C ASP A 123 2.79 8.63 11.97
N ILE A 124 2.81 8.69 10.63
CA ILE A 124 3.46 7.67 9.78
C ILE A 124 4.33 8.36 8.71
N ASN A 125 5.61 8.03 8.66
CA ASN A 125 6.56 8.60 7.72
C ASN A 125 6.63 7.78 6.44
N ARG A 126 6.14 8.34 5.33
CA ARG A 126 6.23 7.75 3.98
C ARG A 126 5.99 6.23 4.02
N PRO A 127 4.79 5.77 4.41
CA PRO A 127 4.56 4.34 4.52
C PRO A 127 4.84 3.67 3.17
N MET A 128 5.82 2.77 3.17
CA MET A 128 6.35 2.13 1.98
C MET A 128 5.61 0.83 1.71
N ASP A 129 5.39 0.04 2.76
CA ASP A 129 4.74 -1.27 2.71
C ASP A 129 4.01 -1.54 4.03
N ILE A 130 2.96 -2.36 3.97
CA ILE A 130 2.20 -2.79 5.14
C ILE A 130 1.92 -4.29 5.10
N SER A 131 2.21 -4.98 6.20
CA SER A 131 1.88 -6.39 6.40
C SER A 131 1.26 -6.61 7.78
N MET A 132 0.74 -7.81 8.04
CA MET A 132 0.04 -8.12 9.29
C MET A 132 0.54 -9.43 9.88
N ASP A 133 0.78 -9.45 11.19
CA ASP A 133 1.14 -10.67 11.92
C ASP A 133 -0.08 -11.53 12.28
N THR A 134 0.17 -12.68 12.92
CA THR A 134 -0.90 -13.61 13.32
C THR A 134 -1.78 -13.10 14.46
N ASP A 135 -1.32 -12.12 15.21
CA ASP A 135 -2.08 -11.48 16.29
C ASP A 135 -2.93 -10.30 15.76
N GLY A 136 -2.76 -9.96 14.49
CA GLY A 136 -3.46 -8.88 13.81
C GLY A 136 -2.81 -7.51 13.98
N ASN A 137 -1.54 -7.44 14.38
CA ASN A 137 -0.79 -6.19 14.42
C ASN A 137 -0.25 -5.86 13.02
N TYR A 138 -0.27 -4.58 12.67
CA TYR A 138 0.28 -4.10 11.41
C TYR A 138 1.76 -3.80 11.53
N LEU A 139 2.56 -4.36 10.64
CA LEU A 139 3.92 -3.93 10.39
C LEU A 139 3.91 -2.93 9.25
N VAL A 140 4.36 -1.70 9.50
CA VAL A 140 4.51 -0.66 8.48
C VAL A 140 5.99 -0.35 8.34
N SER A 141 6.52 -0.50 7.13
CA SER A 141 7.84 0.05 6.82
C SER A 141 7.71 1.51 6.39
N GLU A 142 8.53 2.36 6.97
CA GLU A 142 8.43 3.81 6.86
C GLU A 142 9.71 4.38 6.26
N GLY A 143 9.55 5.12 5.17
CA GLY A 143 10.66 5.77 4.48
C GLY A 143 11.21 6.98 5.25
N GLN A 144 12.35 7.48 4.77
CA GLN A 144 12.99 8.68 5.30
C GLN A 144 12.11 9.91 5.10
N ARG A 145 11.98 10.75 6.14
CA ARG A 145 11.25 12.02 6.09
C ARG A 145 12.08 13.12 6.74
N ASP A 146 12.15 14.29 6.09
CA ASP A 146 12.79 15.50 6.63
C ASP A 146 14.24 15.27 7.13
N GLY A 147 14.99 14.40 6.45
CA GLY A 147 16.37 14.04 6.80
C GLY A 147 16.51 13.00 7.92
N GLY A 148 15.41 12.46 8.43
CA GLY A 148 15.40 11.37 9.42
C GLY A 148 15.64 9.99 8.80
N SER A 149 15.98 9.02 9.65
CA SER A 149 16.16 7.61 9.28
C SER A 149 14.85 6.94 8.85
N ALA A 150 14.95 5.92 7.99
CA ALA A 150 13.85 4.98 7.78
C ALA A 150 13.55 4.24 9.09
N ARG A 151 12.31 3.78 9.27
CA ARG A 151 11.89 3.09 10.49
C ARG A 151 10.90 1.98 10.19
N ILE A 152 10.67 1.15 11.19
CA ILE A 152 9.59 0.17 11.24
C ILE A 152 8.65 0.59 12.37
N SER A 153 7.35 0.58 12.10
CA SER A 153 6.29 0.64 13.12
C SER A 153 5.55 -0.68 13.19
N ILE A 154 5.30 -1.14 14.41
CA ILE A 154 4.31 -2.18 14.71
C ILE A 154 3.12 -1.47 15.35
N LEU A 155 1.95 -1.57 14.73
CA LEU A 155 0.72 -0.89 15.13
C LEU A 155 -0.33 -1.93 15.55
N ASP A 156 -1.20 -1.57 16.49
CA ASP A 156 -2.45 -2.30 16.71
C ASP A 156 -3.46 -2.01 15.58
N LYS A 157 -4.60 -2.71 15.61
CA LYS A 157 -5.67 -2.58 14.60
C LYS A 157 -6.32 -1.20 14.52
N LYS A 158 -6.07 -0.33 15.50
CA LYS A 158 -6.61 1.04 15.58
C LYS A 158 -5.54 2.09 15.28
N GLY A 159 -4.37 1.68 14.78
CA GLY A 159 -3.26 2.58 14.48
C GLY A 159 -2.40 2.96 15.69
N GLY A 160 -2.65 2.38 16.87
CA GLY A 160 -1.87 2.62 18.07
C GLY A 160 -0.47 2.00 17.94
N VAL A 161 0.59 2.78 18.20
CA VAL A 161 1.98 2.30 18.08
C VAL A 161 2.34 1.36 19.24
N LEU A 162 2.59 0.09 18.92
CA LEU A 162 3.06 -0.94 19.86
C LEU A 162 4.58 -0.96 19.97
N SER A 163 5.28 -0.77 18.85
CA SER A 163 6.73 -0.69 18.80
C SER A 163 7.16 0.14 17.61
N ARG A 164 8.30 0.83 17.74
CA ARG A 164 8.88 1.61 16.65
C ARG A 164 10.38 1.68 16.81
N PHE A 165 11.11 1.43 15.74
CA PHE A 165 12.57 1.42 15.75
C PHE A 165 13.13 1.77 14.38
N GLU A 166 14.32 2.37 14.35
CA GLU A 166 15.01 2.70 13.10
C GLU A 166 15.42 1.44 12.34
N CYS A 167 15.40 1.53 11.02
CA CYS A 167 15.90 0.49 10.13
C CYS A 167 16.90 1.06 9.12
N ARG A 168 17.72 0.20 8.54
CA ARG A 168 18.74 0.62 7.57
C ARG A 168 18.11 0.79 6.19
N GLY A 169 18.68 1.72 5.43
CA GLY A 169 18.30 1.95 4.03
C GLY A 169 16.94 2.64 3.89
N SER A 170 16.14 2.21 2.92
CA SER A 170 14.86 2.84 2.56
C SER A 170 13.63 2.15 3.16
N GLY A 171 13.77 0.93 3.68
CA GLY A 171 12.66 0.12 4.18
C GLY A 171 11.55 -0.10 3.15
N HIS A 172 11.88 -0.40 1.90
CA HIS A 172 10.91 -0.40 0.80
C HIS A 172 9.87 -1.52 0.88
N GLY A 173 10.30 -2.77 1.08
CA GLY A 173 9.41 -3.93 1.18
C GLY A 173 9.58 -4.64 2.52
N SER A 174 8.49 -5.10 3.10
CA SER A 174 8.48 -5.72 4.42
C SER A 174 7.57 -6.94 4.48
N TRP A 175 7.97 -7.94 5.25
CA TRP A 175 7.14 -9.09 5.53
C TRP A 175 7.31 -9.53 6.97
N ILE A 176 6.26 -10.07 7.57
CA ILE A 176 6.28 -10.67 8.91
C ILE A 176 5.83 -12.13 8.82
N ASP A 177 6.62 -13.05 9.40
CA ASP A 177 6.27 -14.47 9.44
C ASP A 177 5.41 -14.83 10.66
N SER A 178 4.92 -16.07 10.69
CA SER A 178 4.02 -16.57 11.75
C SER A 178 4.66 -16.69 13.14
N ARG A 179 5.97 -16.40 13.28
CA ARG A 179 6.67 -16.31 14.57
C ARG A 179 6.86 -14.86 15.01
N GLY A 180 6.43 -13.90 14.20
CA GLY A 180 6.69 -12.47 14.40
C GLY A 180 8.09 -12.03 13.96
N ASP A 181 8.82 -12.84 13.19
CA ASP A 181 10.10 -12.40 12.62
C ASP A 181 9.83 -11.45 11.44
N ILE A 182 10.54 -10.33 11.40
CA ILE A 182 10.39 -9.30 10.36
C ILE A 182 11.51 -9.44 9.34
N TYR A 183 11.16 -9.33 8.06
CA TYR A 183 12.08 -9.34 6.93
C TYR A 183 11.94 -8.02 6.19
N LEU A 184 13.03 -7.28 6.02
CA LEU A 184 13.02 -5.95 5.42
C LEU A 184 13.95 -5.88 4.21
N ALA A 185 13.36 -5.57 3.06
CA ALA A 185 14.05 -5.14 1.85
C ALA A 185 14.20 -3.62 1.88
N GLY A 186 15.35 -3.13 2.34
CA GLY A 186 15.62 -1.70 2.45
C GLY A 186 17.02 -1.28 2.00
N VAL A 187 17.94 -2.23 1.89
CA VAL A 187 19.32 -1.99 1.47
C VAL A 187 19.59 -2.64 0.11
N PRO A 188 20.49 -2.09 -0.73
CA PRO A 188 20.64 -2.54 -2.11
C PRO A 188 21.13 -3.99 -2.29
N ASP A 189 21.81 -4.55 -1.28
CA ASP A 189 22.60 -5.77 -1.37
C ASP A 189 22.22 -6.84 -0.34
N ALA A 190 21.19 -6.61 0.49
CA ALA A 190 20.79 -7.54 1.54
C ALA A 190 19.30 -7.41 1.94
N ILE A 191 18.83 -8.43 2.66
CA ILE A 191 17.56 -8.43 3.40
C ILE A 191 17.90 -8.54 4.88
N ASP A 192 17.40 -7.60 5.68
CA ASP A 192 17.56 -7.65 7.13
C ASP A 192 16.45 -8.53 7.74
N LYS A 193 16.83 -9.40 8.69
CA LYS A 193 15.89 -10.19 9.49
C LYS A 193 15.94 -9.74 10.95
N TYR A 194 14.81 -9.35 11.50
CA TYR A 194 14.65 -9.01 12.91
C TYR A 194 13.92 -10.15 13.62
N VAL A 195 14.53 -10.66 14.68
CA VAL A 195 13.96 -11.71 15.54
C VAL A 195 13.73 -11.10 16.91
N ARG A 196 12.50 -11.17 17.42
CA ARG A 196 12.19 -10.68 18.77
C ARG A 196 12.97 -11.50 19.80
N LYS A 197 13.82 -10.83 20.58
CA LYS A 197 14.47 -11.42 21.74
C LYS A 197 13.73 -10.94 22.99
N GLY A 198 13.37 -11.89 23.86
CA GLY A 198 12.72 -11.61 25.14
C GLY A 198 13.60 -10.80 26.08
#